data_AF-W3XJB9-F1
#
_entry.id   AF-W3XJB9-F1
#
_cell.length_a   1.000
_cell.length_b   1.000
_cell.length_c   1.000
_cell.angle_alpha   90.00
_cell.angle_beta   90.00
_cell.angle_gamma   90.00
#
_symmetry.space_group_name_H-M   'P 1'
#
loop_
_entity.id
_entity.type
_entity.pdbx_description
1 polymer ?
#
loop_
_entity_poly.entity_id
_entity_poly.type
_entity_poly.pdbx_seq_one_letter_code
_entity_poly.pdbx_strand_id
1 'polypeptide(L)'
;MSLTPEQIEYYKEHAADDLRPSLIAAYAAGLTLAYIFVGLRIWARKAGKPSFGLDDGMILAALVPLTVFAIVGWISTTFGEGRHIIFVTNAAGVVQVYVVAIVAYAICVVLTKVSILCFYCRIFFPIRHLPLVSWIFGIFIAAYNLALIFVTVFQCVPLSSMWAGAPGKCFDTLPPFTALG
;
A
#
# COMPACT_ATOMS: atom_id res chain seq x y z
N MET A 1 -12.66 0.28 -25.36
CA MET A 1 -11.52 0.61 -26.24
C MET A 1 -10.63 -0.60 -26.41
N SER A 2 -10.88 -1.36 -27.49
CA SER A 2 -9.93 -2.34 -27.99
C SER A 2 -8.65 -1.64 -28.45
N LEU A 3 -7.48 -2.19 -28.12
CA LEU A 3 -6.19 -1.71 -28.59
C LEU A 3 -6.17 -1.65 -30.12
N THR A 4 -5.65 -0.57 -30.69
CA THR A 4 -5.45 -0.51 -32.15
C THR A 4 -4.33 -1.46 -32.56
N PRO A 5 -4.33 -1.95 -33.81
CA PRO A 5 -3.25 -2.81 -34.30
C PRO A 5 -1.86 -2.18 -34.14
N GLU A 6 -1.75 -0.87 -34.37
CA GLU A 6 -0.52 -0.09 -34.20
C GLU A 6 -0.02 -0.09 -32.75
N GLN A 7 -0.92 0.03 -31.77
CA GLN A 7 -0.55 -0.04 -30.35
C GLN A 7 -0.02 -1.43 -29.96
N ILE A 8 -0.62 -2.49 -30.51
CA ILE A 8 -0.18 -3.87 -30.24
C ILE A 8 1.22 -4.09 -30.81
N GLU A 9 1.50 -3.59 -32.01
CA GLU A 9 2.82 -3.66 -32.63
C GLU A 9 3.85 -2.87 -31.82
N TYR A 10 3.52 -1.64 -31.42
CA TYR A 10 4.36 -0.82 -30.54
C TYR A 10 4.74 -1.55 -29.24
N TYR A 11 3.78 -2.16 -28.54
CA TYR A 11 4.05 -2.91 -27.31
C TYR A 11 4.85 -4.19 -27.52
N LYS A 12 4.78 -4.81 -28.71
CA LYS A 12 5.61 -5.96 -29.06
C LYS A 12 7.05 -5.56 -29.34
N GLU A 13 7.26 -4.42 -30.01
CA GLU A 13 8.60 -3.87 -30.22
C GLU A 13 9.26 -3.48 -28.89
N HIS A 14 8.49 -2.90 -27.97
CA HIS A 14 8.94 -2.51 -26.64
C HIS A 14 8.79 -3.62 -25.59
N ALA A 15 8.73 -4.89 -25.99
CA ALA A 15 8.58 -6.01 -25.05
C ALA A 15 9.73 -6.12 -24.04
N ALA A 16 10.87 -5.49 -24.31
CA ALA A 16 12.02 -5.40 -23.41
C ALA A 16 11.81 -4.40 -22.24
N ASP A 17 10.85 -3.49 -22.34
CA ASP A 17 10.55 -2.49 -21.31
C ASP A 17 9.80 -3.17 -20.15
N ASP A 18 10.59 -3.66 -19.19
CA ASP A 18 10.10 -4.44 -18.06
C ASP A 18 10.43 -3.75 -16.72
N LEU A 19 9.38 -3.34 -16.01
CA LEU A 19 9.48 -2.67 -14.70
C LEU A 19 9.52 -3.65 -13.53
N ARG A 20 9.34 -4.96 -13.75
CA ARG A 20 9.31 -5.96 -12.68
C ARG A 20 10.57 -5.97 -11.81
N PRO A 21 11.80 -5.89 -12.35
CA PRO A 21 13.01 -5.84 -11.51
C PRO A 21 13.00 -4.63 -10.58
N SER A 22 12.58 -3.48 -11.09
CA SER A 22 12.47 -2.24 -10.32
C SER A 22 11.39 -2.33 -9.24
N LEU A 23 10.23 -2.91 -9.55
CA LEU A 23 9.16 -3.15 -8.56
C LEU A 23 9.64 -4.09 -7.45
N ILE A 24 10.24 -5.22 -7.81
CA ILE A 24 10.76 -6.20 -6.83
C ILE A 24 11.81 -5.55 -5.94
N ALA A 25 12.74 -4.79 -6.53
CA ALA A 25 13.79 -4.08 -5.82
C ALA A 25 13.20 -3.01 -4.87
N ALA A 26 12.19 -2.25 -5.30
CA ALA A 26 11.54 -1.24 -4.48
C ALA A 26 10.86 -1.85 -3.24
N TYR A 27 10.09 -2.93 -3.43
CA TYR A 27 9.46 -3.64 -2.31
C TYR A 27 10.49 -4.24 -1.36
N ALA A 28 11.54 -4.88 -1.88
CA ALA A 28 12.60 -5.48 -1.07
C ALA A 28 13.38 -4.42 -0.27
N ALA A 29 13.77 -3.32 -0.92
CA ALA A 29 14.48 -2.22 -0.29
C ALA A 29 13.62 -1.55 0.79
N GLY A 30 12.36 -1.23 0.48
CA GLY A 30 11.43 -0.62 1.42
C GLY A 30 11.17 -1.49 2.65
N LEU A 31 10.95 -2.79 2.44
CA LEU A 31 10.73 -3.74 3.53
C LEU A 31 11.99 -3.86 4.40
N THR A 32 13.16 -4.03 3.79
CA THR A 32 14.44 -4.16 4.50
C THR A 32 14.72 -2.92 5.35
N LEU A 33 14.57 -1.73 4.79
CA LEU A 33 14.73 -0.47 5.51
C LEU A 33 13.76 -0.36 6.69
N ALA A 34 12.49 -0.73 6.51
CA ALA A 34 11.51 -0.71 7.59
C ALA A 34 11.93 -1.63 8.75
N TYR A 35 12.37 -2.87 8.47
CA TYR A 35 12.87 -3.77 9.50
C TYR A 35 14.10 -3.22 10.22
N ILE A 36 15.04 -2.61 9.49
CA ILE A 36 16.22 -1.96 10.08
C ILE A 36 15.80 -0.83 11.01
N PHE A 37 14.93 0.09 10.57
CA PHE A 37 14.49 1.22 11.38
C PHE A 37 13.70 0.80 12.62
N VAL A 38 12.83 -0.21 12.51
CA VAL A 38 12.11 -0.76 13.68
C VAL A 38 13.08 -1.47 14.63
N GLY A 39 14.06 -2.21 14.10
CA GLY A 39 15.12 -2.82 14.90
C GLY A 39 15.94 -1.79 15.66
N LEU A 40 16.37 -0.72 14.98
CA LEU A 40 17.08 0.42 15.58
C LEU A 40 16.23 1.12 16.64
N ARG A 41 14.92 1.29 16.40
CA ARG A 41 13.99 1.87 17.37
C ARG A 41 13.94 1.02 18.64
N ILE A 42 13.76 -0.29 18.52
CA ILE A 42 13.72 -1.19 19.68
C ILE A 42 15.07 -1.19 20.41
N TRP A 43 16.18 -1.19 19.68
CA TRP A 43 17.53 -1.13 20.26
C TRP A 43 17.75 0.18 21.04
N ALA A 44 17.45 1.33 20.45
CA ALA A 44 17.56 2.63 21.11
C ALA A 44 16.69 2.71 22.38
N ARG A 45 15.50 2.10 22.36
CA ARG A 45 14.61 2.03 23.53
C ARG A 45 15.15 1.10 24.61
N LYS A 46 15.76 -0.03 24.26
CA LYS A 46 16.44 -0.89 25.23
C LYS A 46 17.66 -0.19 25.84
N ALA A 47 18.44 0.54 25.04
CA ALA A 47 19.62 1.26 25.49
C ALA A 47 19.28 2.44 26.42
N GLY A 48 18.20 3.19 26.13
CA GLY A 48 17.80 4.36 26.92
C GLY A 48 17.08 4.07 28.24
N LYS A 49 16.74 2.80 28.53
CA LYS A 49 15.91 2.35 29.66
C LYS A 49 14.46 2.93 29.80
N PRO A 50 13.78 3.55 28.82
CA PRO A 50 12.35 3.83 28.96
C PRO A 50 11.51 2.54 28.99
N SER A 51 10.38 2.57 29.70
CA SER A 51 9.42 1.46 29.67
C SER A 51 8.92 1.18 28.25
N PHE A 52 8.69 -0.11 27.96
CA PHE A 52 8.03 -0.58 26.74
C PHE A 52 6.65 0.07 26.68
N GLY A 53 6.42 0.89 25.65
CA GLY A 53 5.18 1.65 25.50
C GLY A 53 4.24 0.97 24.51
N LEU A 54 2.96 1.35 24.53
CA LEU A 54 1.98 0.93 23.52
C LEU A 54 2.47 1.24 22.09
N ASP A 55 3.16 2.37 21.91
CA ASP A 55 3.84 2.77 20.67
C ASP A 55 4.76 1.69 20.08
N ASP A 56 5.54 0.99 20.91
CA ASP A 56 6.48 -0.04 20.44
C ASP A 56 5.74 -1.31 19.98
N GLY A 57 4.58 -1.61 20.58
CA GLY A 57 3.70 -2.69 20.11
C GLY A 57 3.02 -2.35 18.79
N MET A 58 2.62 -1.09 18.61
CA MET A 58 1.93 -0.63 17.39
C MET A 58 2.84 -0.63 16.16
N ILE A 59 4.11 -0.22 16.31
CA ILE A 59 5.06 -0.26 15.20
C ILE A 59 5.44 -1.69 14.80
N LEU A 60 5.52 -2.61 15.77
CA LEU A 60 5.69 -4.04 15.51
C LEU A 60 4.47 -4.62 14.80
N ALA A 61 3.26 -4.24 15.23
CA ALA A 61 2.03 -4.63 14.55
C ALA A 61 1.95 -4.07 13.13
N ALA A 62 2.52 -2.89 12.86
CA ALA A 62 2.57 -2.28 11.52
C ALA A 62 3.49 -3.03 10.53
N LEU A 63 4.48 -3.79 11.02
CA LEU A 63 5.34 -4.60 10.15
C LEU A 63 4.56 -5.73 9.46
N VAL A 64 3.54 -6.29 10.12
CA VAL A 64 2.72 -7.37 9.55
C VAL A 64 2.03 -6.93 8.25
N PRO A 65 1.19 -5.89 8.22
CA PRO A 65 0.57 -5.44 6.97
C PRO A 65 1.60 -4.92 5.95
N LEU A 66 2.74 -4.39 6.37
CA LEU A 66 3.83 -4.03 5.45
C LEU A 66 4.41 -5.25 4.73
N THR A 67 4.63 -6.35 5.46
CA THR A 67 5.11 -7.61 4.85
C THR A 67 4.08 -8.18 3.88
N VAL A 68 2.79 -8.15 4.26
CA VAL A 68 1.71 -8.57 3.37
C VAL A 68 1.74 -7.75 2.10
N PHE A 69 1.83 -6.41 2.21
CA PHE A 69 1.93 -5.49 1.07
C PHE A 69 3.09 -5.82 0.12
N ALA A 70 4.28 -6.11 0.65
CA ALA A 70 5.44 -6.50 -0.16
C ALA A 70 5.24 -7.86 -0.86
N ILE A 71 4.70 -8.86 -0.14
CA ILE A 71 4.44 -10.20 -0.67
C ILE A 71 3.42 -10.15 -1.79
N VAL A 72 2.29 -9.45 -1.58
CA VAL A 72 1.26 -9.31 -2.62
C VAL A 72 1.80 -8.53 -3.82
N GLY A 73 2.64 -7.51 -3.61
CA GLY A 73 3.34 -6.82 -4.70
C GLY A 73 4.20 -7.77 -5.54
N TRP A 74 4.99 -8.65 -4.90
CA TRP A 74 5.76 -9.67 -5.63
C TRP A 74 4.87 -10.67 -6.36
N ILE A 75 3.78 -11.13 -5.76
CA ILE A 75 2.81 -12.02 -6.43
C ILE A 75 2.24 -11.34 -7.68
N SER A 76 1.91 -10.05 -7.59
CA SER A 76 1.36 -9.29 -8.71
C SER A 76 2.31 -9.25 -9.93
N THR A 77 3.63 -9.17 -9.69
CA THR A 77 4.62 -9.27 -10.78
C THR A 77 4.61 -10.62 -11.51
N THR A 78 4.14 -11.70 -10.87
CA THR A 78 3.97 -13.01 -11.51
C THR A 78 2.73 -13.07 -12.42
N PHE A 79 1.74 -12.22 -12.17
CA PHE A 79 0.55 -12.04 -13.01
C PHE A 79 0.78 -11.08 -14.19
N GLY A 80 1.99 -10.51 -14.29
CA GLY A 80 2.39 -9.63 -15.38
C GLY A 80 2.30 -8.14 -15.05
N GLU A 81 2.09 -7.76 -13.79
CA GLU A 81 2.26 -6.36 -13.39
C GLU A 81 3.69 -5.89 -13.68
N GLY A 82 3.83 -4.67 -14.21
CA GLY A 82 5.12 -4.10 -14.62
C GLY A 82 5.53 -4.43 -16.06
N ARG A 83 4.73 -5.19 -16.81
CA ARG A 83 4.87 -5.37 -18.26
C ARG A 83 3.77 -4.63 -19.01
N HIS A 84 3.95 -4.47 -20.33
CA HIS A 84 2.87 -4.00 -21.19
C HIS A 84 1.62 -4.89 -21.06
N ILE A 85 0.46 -4.25 -21.21
CA ILE A 85 -0.88 -4.81 -21.01
C ILE A 85 -1.13 -6.11 -21.79
N ILE A 86 -0.48 -6.25 -22.95
CA ILE A 86 -0.57 -7.44 -23.81
C ILE A 86 0.14 -8.68 -23.24
N PHE A 87 1.03 -8.49 -22.25
CA PHE A 87 1.80 -9.56 -21.60
C PHE A 87 1.27 -9.89 -20.20
N VAL A 88 0.15 -9.29 -19.79
CA VAL A 88 -0.53 -9.61 -18.53
C VAL A 88 -1.20 -10.97 -18.68
N THR A 89 -0.81 -11.92 -17.82
CA THR A 89 -1.31 -13.31 -17.89
C THR A 89 -2.59 -13.51 -17.10
N ASN A 90 -2.78 -12.75 -16.02
CA ASN A 90 -3.95 -12.86 -15.16
C ASN A 90 -4.41 -11.50 -14.65
N ALA A 91 -5.20 -10.79 -15.48
CA ALA A 91 -5.74 -9.48 -15.12
C ALA A 91 -6.63 -9.53 -13.86
N ALA A 92 -7.45 -10.58 -13.72
CA ALA A 92 -8.28 -10.78 -12.53
C ALA A 92 -7.45 -10.91 -11.25
N GLY A 93 -6.35 -11.69 -11.31
CA GLY A 93 -5.41 -11.86 -10.21
C GLY A 93 -4.71 -10.55 -9.82
N VAL A 94 -4.26 -9.75 -10.79
CA VAL A 94 -3.67 -8.42 -10.53
C VAL A 94 -4.65 -7.55 -9.75
N VAL A 95 -5.92 -7.49 -10.18
CA VAL A 95 -6.96 -6.70 -9.51
C VAL A 95 -7.24 -7.18 -8.09
N GLN A 96 -7.32 -8.49 -7.87
CA GLN A 96 -7.53 -9.05 -6.53
C GLN A 96 -6.37 -8.71 -5.58
N VAL A 97 -5.15 -8.89 -6.05
CA VAL A 97 -3.92 -8.61 -5.29
C VAL A 97 -3.77 -7.11 -5.02
N TYR A 98 -4.19 -6.26 -5.95
CA TYR A 98 -4.24 -4.80 -5.78
C TYR A 98 -5.17 -4.36 -4.64
N VAL A 99 -6.37 -4.95 -4.55
CA VAL A 99 -7.31 -4.66 -3.45
C VAL A 99 -6.67 -5.04 -2.11
N VAL A 100 -6.04 -6.21 -2.02
CA VAL A 100 -5.32 -6.64 -0.80
C VAL A 100 -4.15 -5.69 -0.48
N ALA A 101 -3.39 -5.29 -1.50
CA ALA A 101 -2.26 -4.38 -1.35
C ALA A 101 -2.68 -3.03 -0.76
N ILE A 102 -3.75 -2.41 -1.28
CA ILE A 102 -4.25 -1.14 -0.74
C ILE A 102 -4.69 -1.28 0.71
N VAL A 103 -5.46 -2.32 1.02
CA VAL A 103 -5.97 -2.53 2.38
C VAL A 103 -4.80 -2.73 3.35
N ALA A 104 -3.85 -3.60 3.00
CA ALA A 104 -2.66 -3.83 3.82
C ALA A 104 -1.84 -2.53 3.99
N TYR A 105 -1.59 -1.80 2.91
CA TYR A 105 -0.86 -0.53 2.95
C TYR A 105 -1.56 0.51 3.84
N ALA A 106 -2.88 0.68 3.69
CA ALA A 106 -3.65 1.63 4.49
C ALA A 106 -3.62 1.28 5.99
N ILE A 107 -3.75 0.00 6.36
CA ILE A 107 -3.61 -0.46 7.76
C ILE A 107 -2.20 -0.15 8.28
N CYS A 108 -1.16 -0.46 7.51
CA CYS A 108 0.23 -0.16 7.86
C CYS A 108 0.44 1.34 8.12
N VAL A 109 -0.08 2.20 7.25
CA VAL A 109 0.03 3.66 7.38
C VAL A 109 -0.68 4.14 8.64
N VAL A 110 -1.90 3.67 8.92
CA VAL A 110 -2.64 4.06 10.12
C VAL A 110 -1.89 3.65 11.39
N LEU A 111 -1.44 2.39 11.49
CA LEU A 111 -0.69 1.92 12.66
C LEU A 111 0.61 2.68 12.87
N THR A 112 1.34 2.96 11.78
CA THR A 112 2.59 3.74 11.83
C THR A 112 2.34 5.16 12.33
N LYS A 113 1.30 5.82 11.84
CA LYS A 113 0.95 7.20 12.24
C LYS A 113 0.53 7.26 13.71
N VAL A 114 -0.26 6.28 14.19
CA VAL A 114 -0.67 6.25 15.60
C VAL A 114 0.54 5.98 16.51
N SER A 115 1.47 5.10 16.13
CA SER A 115 2.75 4.92 16.83
C SER A 115 3.49 6.26 16.96
N ILE A 116 3.76 6.95 15.85
CA ILE A 116 4.46 8.24 15.86
C ILE A 116 3.73 9.28 16.73
N LEU A 117 2.40 9.31 16.69
CA LEU A 117 1.59 10.22 17.49
C LEU A 117 1.72 9.94 19.00
N CYS A 118 1.60 8.67 19.41
CA CYS A 118 1.83 8.27 20.80
C CYS A 118 3.24 8.64 21.27
N PHE A 119 4.25 8.47 20.40
CA PHE A 119 5.63 8.86 20.68
C PHE A 119 5.78 10.38 20.86
N TYR A 120 5.18 11.19 19.99
CA TYR A 120 5.21 12.64 20.11
C TYR A 120 4.49 13.16 21.33
N CYS A 121 3.32 12.62 21.67
CA CYS A 121 2.60 12.99 22.89
C CYS A 121 3.42 12.68 24.16
N ARG A 122 4.24 11.63 24.14
CA ARG A 122 5.09 11.26 25.28
C ARG A 122 6.32 12.16 25.43
N ILE A 123 6.94 12.56 24.32
CA ILE A 123 8.17 13.39 24.34
C ILE A 123 7.84 14.87 24.55
N PHE A 124 6.87 15.40 23.82
CA PHE A 124 6.55 16.84 23.82
C PHE A 124 5.49 17.23 24.85
N PHE A 125 5.33 16.43 25.89
CA PHE A 125 4.43 16.70 27.02
C PHE A 125 4.54 18.13 27.60
N PRO A 126 5.72 18.80 27.65
CA PRO A 126 5.83 20.17 28.17
C PRO A 126 5.17 21.24 27.30
N ILE A 127 4.98 21.00 26.00
CA ILE A 127 4.49 22.01 25.04
C ILE A 127 3.01 21.76 24.76
N ARG A 128 2.11 22.53 25.39
CA ARG A 128 0.66 22.26 25.38
C ARG A 128 -0.01 22.22 24.00
N HIS A 129 0.52 22.92 23.00
CA HIS A 129 -0.10 23.02 21.68
C HIS A 129 0.29 21.87 20.73
N LEU A 130 1.46 21.27 20.91
CA LEU A 130 2.00 20.25 20.00
C LEU A 130 1.21 18.93 20.01
N PRO A 131 0.77 18.39 21.17
CA PRO A 131 -0.06 17.19 21.20
C PRO A 131 -1.39 17.38 20.47
N LEU A 132 -2.05 18.53 20.64
CA LEU A 132 -3.35 18.80 20.00
C LEU A 132 -3.21 18.83 18.47
N VAL A 133 -2.23 19.56 17.94
CA VAL A 133 -1.95 19.62 16.50
C VAL A 133 -1.62 18.23 15.95
N SER A 134 -0.80 17.47 16.67
CA SER A 134 -0.42 16.11 16.27
C SER A 134 -1.63 15.17 16.20
N TRP A 135 -2.57 15.26 17.16
CA TRP A 135 -3.81 14.48 17.13
C TRP A 135 -4.71 14.85 15.96
N ILE A 136 -4.84 16.14 15.65
CA ILE A 136 -5.64 16.62 14.51
C ILE A 136 -5.08 16.04 13.19
N PHE A 137 -3.77 16.16 12.96
CA PHE A 137 -3.14 15.60 11.77
C PHE A 137 -3.21 14.07 11.72
N GLY A 138 -3.04 13.40 12.86
CA GLY A 138 -3.16 11.95 12.96
C GLY A 138 -4.57 11.45 12.58
N ILE A 139 -5.61 12.09 13.12
CA ILE A 139 -7.01 11.77 12.82
C ILE A 139 -7.32 12.06 11.35
N PHE A 140 -6.87 13.21 10.82
CA PHE A 140 -7.08 13.55 9.42
C PHE A 140 -6.46 12.51 8.47
N ILE A 141 -5.22 12.10 8.74
CA ILE A 141 -4.55 11.08 7.93
C ILE A 141 -5.25 9.72 8.09
N ALA A 142 -5.67 9.33 9.29
CA ALA A 142 -6.40 8.09 9.49
C ALA A 142 -7.74 8.08 8.76
N ALA A 143 -8.49 9.18 8.81
CA ALA A 143 -9.75 9.34 8.10
C ALA A 143 -9.56 9.30 6.58
N TYR A 144 -8.51 9.94 6.07
CA TYR A 144 -8.16 9.89 4.64
C TYR A 144 -7.83 8.46 4.18
N ASN A 145 -6.99 7.73 4.92
CA ASN A 145 -6.66 6.34 4.59
C ASN A 145 -7.90 5.43 4.68
N LEU A 146 -8.76 5.65 5.66
CA LEU A 146 -10.00 4.91 5.79
C LEU A 146 -10.94 5.19 4.61
N ALA A 147 -11.05 6.44 4.17
CA ALA A 147 -11.81 6.80 2.97
C ALA A 147 -11.25 6.10 1.71
N LEU A 148 -9.92 6.00 1.55
CA LEU A 148 -9.31 5.26 0.45
C LEU A 148 -9.66 3.75 0.49
N ILE A 149 -9.66 3.13 1.67
CA ILE A 149 -10.11 1.74 1.82
C ILE A 149 -11.56 1.61 1.34
N PHE A 150 -12.46 2.48 1.82
CA PHE A 150 -13.86 2.45 1.43
C PHE A 150 -14.03 2.64 -0.08
N VAL A 151 -13.36 3.61 -0.68
CA VAL A 151 -13.42 3.83 -2.13
C VAL A 151 -12.94 2.59 -2.88
N THR A 152 -11.86 1.94 -2.43
CA THR A 152 -11.29 0.77 -3.12
C THR A 152 -12.17 -0.48 -2.97
N VAL A 153 -12.75 -0.70 -1.78
CA VAL A 153 -13.61 -1.86 -1.52
C VAL A 153 -14.99 -1.69 -2.16
N PHE A 154 -15.50 -0.46 -2.23
CA PHE A 154 -16.81 -0.13 -2.79
C PHE A 154 -16.73 0.50 -4.20
N GLN A 155 -15.59 0.35 -4.90
CA GLN A 155 -15.46 0.87 -6.26
C GLN A 155 -16.44 0.22 -7.23
N CYS A 156 -16.81 -1.04 -6.98
CA CYS A 156 -17.82 -1.79 -7.70
C CYS A 156 -18.77 -2.50 -6.74
N VAL A 157 -20.06 -2.55 -7.09
CA VAL A 157 -21.07 -3.35 -6.38
C VAL A 157 -21.71 -4.33 -7.36
N PRO A 158 -21.51 -5.66 -7.20
CA PRO A 158 -20.63 -6.30 -6.21
C PRO A 158 -19.13 -6.13 -6.52
N LEU A 159 -18.26 -6.17 -5.50
CA LEU A 159 -16.81 -6.04 -5.68
C LEU A 159 -16.25 -7.08 -6.67
N SER A 160 -16.85 -8.27 -6.72
CA SER A 160 -16.49 -9.33 -7.67
C SER A 160 -16.66 -8.94 -9.14
N SER A 161 -17.51 -7.96 -9.45
CA SER A 161 -17.67 -7.44 -10.81
C SER A 161 -16.37 -6.86 -11.38
N MET A 162 -15.44 -6.42 -10.51
CA MET A 162 -14.14 -5.93 -10.94
C MET A 162 -13.30 -6.94 -11.73
N TRP A 163 -13.38 -8.23 -11.36
CA TRP A 163 -12.54 -9.27 -11.95
C TRP A 163 -13.32 -10.37 -12.66
N ALA A 164 -14.62 -10.53 -12.34
CA ALA A 164 -15.48 -11.55 -12.95
C ALA A 164 -16.24 -11.05 -14.19
N GLY A 165 -16.18 -9.75 -14.51
CA GLY A 165 -16.94 -9.16 -15.63
C GLY A 165 -18.46 -9.27 -15.48
N ALA A 166 -18.95 -9.54 -14.26
CA ALA A 166 -20.37 -9.64 -13.96
C ALA A 166 -21.02 -8.25 -13.97
N PRO A 167 -22.31 -8.14 -14.35
CA PRO A 167 -23.02 -6.86 -14.33
C PRO A 167 -23.01 -6.27 -12.92
N GLY A 168 -22.36 -5.12 -12.76
CA GLY A 168 -22.23 -4.41 -11.50
C GLY A 168 -22.17 -2.91 -11.76
N LYS A 169 -22.56 -2.12 -10.76
CA LYS A 169 -22.38 -0.66 -10.81
C LYS A 169 -20.99 -0.34 -10.29
N CYS A 170 -20.13 0.15 -11.16
CA CYS A 170 -18.80 0.65 -10.80
C CYS A 170 -18.76 2.16 -10.99
N PHE A 171 -17.99 2.86 -10.17
CA PHE A 171 -17.68 4.26 -10.42
C PHE A 171 -16.66 4.38 -11.55
N ASP A 172 -16.77 5.41 -12.38
CA ASP A 172 -15.76 5.78 -13.37
C ASP A 172 -14.52 6.35 -12.65
N THR A 173 -13.79 5.48 -11.97
CA THR A 173 -12.45 5.81 -11.50
C THR A 173 -11.53 5.77 -12.70
N LEU A 174 -10.73 6.81 -12.93
CA LEU A 174 -9.53 6.68 -13.76
C LEU A 174 -8.76 5.49 -13.16
N PRO A 175 -8.65 4.35 -13.86
CA PRO A 175 -8.12 3.20 -13.19
C PRO A 175 -6.64 3.48 -12.94
N PRO A 176 -6.13 3.30 -11.71
CA PRO A 176 -4.73 3.60 -11.42
C PRO A 176 -3.77 2.81 -12.32
N PHE A 177 -4.23 1.70 -12.94
CA PHE A 177 -3.43 0.87 -13.86
C PHE A 177 -4.15 0.27 -15.08
N THR A 178 -5.42 0.55 -15.36
CA THR A 178 -6.11 -0.02 -16.53
C THR A 178 -6.56 1.01 -17.55
N ALA A 179 -5.69 1.19 -18.55
CA ALA A 179 -6.09 1.41 -19.94
C ALA A 179 -6.70 0.13 -20.59
N LEU A 180 -7.22 -0.83 -19.80
CA LEU A 180 -8.15 -1.86 -20.26
C LEU A 180 -9.55 -1.28 -20.16
N GLY A 181 -9.86 -0.40 -21.09
CA GLY A 181 -11.17 0.21 -21.20
C GLY A 181 -11.51 0.31 -22.63
#